data_AF-A0A429MII8-F1
#
_entry.id   AF-A0A429MII8-F1
#
_cell.length_a   1.000
_cell.length_b   1.000
_cell.length_c   1.000
_cell.angle_alpha   90.00
_cell.angle_beta   90.00
_cell.angle_gamma   90.00
#
_symmetry.space_group_name_H-M   'P 1'
#
loop_
_entity.id
_entity.type
_entity.pdbx_description
1 polymer ?
#
loop_
_entity_poly.entity_id
_entity_poly.type
_entity_poly.pdbx_seq_one_letter_code
_entity_poly.pdbx_strand_id
1 'polypeptide(L)' 'LELGGTFHAATDWEPYAEWMLDVLDNRPNLENLAGKGNSYPRPEWRPVTKFERRGIESGHKINDFIFKKIK' A
#
# COMPACT_ATOMS: atom_id res chain seq x y z
N LEU A 1 7.81 12.72 6.50
CA LEU A 1 7.43 13.20 5.16
C LEU A 1 7.26 14.70 5.22
N GLU A 2 7.84 15.42 4.27
CA GLU A 2 7.49 16.82 4.01
C GLU A 2 6.07 16.91 3.45
N LEU A 3 5.46 18.09 3.48
CA LEU A 3 4.11 18.29 2.97
C LEU A 3 4.10 18.01 1.46
N GLY A 4 3.17 17.16 1.01
CA GLY A 4 3.14 16.63 -0.36
C GLY A 4 3.98 15.36 -0.58
N GLY A 5 4.76 14.90 0.40
CA GLY A 5 5.52 13.66 0.31
C GLY A 5 4.65 12.41 0.26
N THR A 6 5.14 11.36 -0.40
CA THR A 6 4.41 10.11 -0.61
C THR A 6 4.94 9.01 0.30
N PHE A 7 4.04 8.37 1.05
CA PHE A 7 4.26 7.11 1.74
C PHE A 7 3.85 5.98 0.81
N HIS A 8 4.76 5.03 0.56
CA HIS A 8 4.48 3.82 -0.19
C HIS A 8 4.83 2.61 0.66
N ALA A 9 3.87 1.71 0.83
CA ALA A 9 4.06 0.42 1.46
C ALA A 9 3.46 -0.68 0.57
N ALA A 10 3.98 -1.90 0.69
CA ALA A 10 3.42 -3.07 0.03
C ALA A 10 3.51 -4.28 0.96
N THR A 11 2.49 -5.15 0.91
CA THR A 11 2.43 -6.40 1.68
C THR A 11 1.76 -7.50 0.86
N ASP A 12 2.19 -8.73 1.06
CA ASP A 12 1.62 -9.95 0.50
C ASP A 12 0.72 -10.71 1.51
N TRP A 13 0.46 -10.11 2.68
CA TRP A 13 -0.38 -10.69 3.73
C TRP A 13 -1.67 -9.88 3.93
N GLU A 14 -2.82 -10.48 3.59
CA GLU A 14 -4.12 -9.81 3.53
C GLU A 14 -4.64 -9.26 4.88
N PRO A 15 -4.61 -10.00 6.01
CA PRO A 15 -4.96 -9.44 7.32
C PRO A 15 -4.11 -8.23 7.72
N TYR A 16 -2.83 -8.23 7.31
CA TYR A 16 -1.95 -7.11 7.58
C TYR A 16 -2.23 -5.90 6.65
N ALA A 17 -2.67 -6.18 5.42
CA ALA A 17 -3.16 -5.18 4.49
C ALA A 17 -4.41 -4.46 5.04
N GLU A 18 -5.38 -5.21 5.56
CA GLU A 18 -6.58 -4.66 6.19
C GLU A 18 -6.25 -3.81 7.42
N TRP A 19 -5.37 -4.31 8.29
CA TRP A 19 -4.89 -3.54 9.44
C TRP A 19 -4.19 -2.24 9.03
N MET A 20 -3.36 -2.28 7.98
CA MET A 20 -2.71 -1.08 7.47
C MET A 20 -3.71 -0.06 6.94
N LEU A 21 -4.76 -0.48 6.23
CA LEU A 21 -5.83 0.41 5.79
C LEU A 21 -6.50 1.10 6.97
N ASP A 22 -6.89 0.33 8.00
CA ASP A 22 -7.53 0.90 9.19
C ASP A 22 -6.64 1.95 9.87
N VAL A 23 -5.35 1.66 10.04
CA VAL A 23 -4.40 2.59 10.68
C VAL A 23 -4.13 3.82 9.81
N LEU A 24 -3.94 3.64 8.50
CA LEU A 24 -3.51 4.73 7.61
C LEU A 24 -4.69 5.63 7.21
N ASP A 25 -5.88 5.07 6.99
CA ASP A 25 -7.08 5.85 6.65
C ASP A 25 -7.63 6.64 7.85
N ASN A 26 -7.34 6.21 9.08
CA ASN A 26 -7.69 6.98 10.29
C ASN A 26 -6.73 8.14 10.59
N ARG A 27 -5.69 8.35 9.77
CA ARG A 27 -4.73 9.45 9.96
C ARG A 27 -5.14 10.70 9.18
N PRO A 28 -5.48 11.83 9.84
CA PRO A 28 -6.00 13.03 9.18
C PRO A 28 -4.96 13.82 8.37
N ASN A 29 -3.68 13.45 8.47
CA ASN A 29 -2.56 14.06 7.74
C ASN A 29 -2.14 13.25 6.50
N LEU A 30 -2.75 12.08 6.28
CA LEU A 30 -2.49 11.22 5.13
C LEU A 30 -3.76 11.08 4.30
N GLU A 31 -3.60 11.11 2.99
CA GLU A 31 -4.67 10.88 2.01
C GLU A 31 -4.34 9.65 1.18
N ASN A 32 -5.25 8.68 1.14
CA ASN A 32 -5.09 7.47 0.34
C ASN A 32 -5.32 7.78 -1.15
N LEU A 33 -4.30 7.56 -2.00
CA LEU A 33 -4.41 7.80 -3.44
C LEU A 33 -5.25 6.74 -4.18
N ALA A 34 -5.51 5.58 -3.57
CA ALA A 34 -6.43 4.57 -4.09
C ALA A 34 -7.88 4.81 -3.67
N GLY A 35 -8.13 5.80 -2.80
CA GLY A 35 -9.40 5.99 -2.11
C GLY A 35 -9.48 5.19 -0.81
N LYS A 36 -10.22 5.73 0.16
CA LYS A 36 -10.37 5.17 1.50
C LYS A 36 -10.86 3.72 1.45
N GLY A 37 -10.20 2.83 2.20
CA GLY A 37 -10.49 1.41 2.28
C GLY A 37 -9.97 0.56 1.12
N ASN A 38 -9.29 1.18 0.14
CA ASN A 38 -8.79 0.46 -1.03
C ASN A 38 -7.26 0.36 -1.02
N SER A 39 -6.76 -0.78 -1.48
CA SER A 39 -5.36 -0.94 -1.87
C SER A 39 -5.12 -0.34 -3.26
N TYR A 40 -3.93 0.20 -3.45
CA TYR A 40 -3.48 0.75 -4.71
C TYR A 40 -3.15 -0.40 -5.68
N PRO A 41 -3.58 -0.33 -6.95
CA PRO A 41 -3.16 -1.32 -7.95
C PRO A 41 -1.63 -1.28 -8.08
N ARG A 42 -0.99 -2.44 -8.19
CA ARG A 42 0.48 -2.51 -8.28
C ARG A 42 1.01 -1.52 -9.34
N PRO A 43 1.83 -0.53 -8.96
CA PRO A 43 2.37 0.41 -9.92
C PRO A 43 3.37 -0.25 -10.87
N GLU A 44 3.32 0.10 -12.16
CA GLU A 44 4.20 -0.45 -13.20
C GLU A 44 5.68 -0.15 -12.96
N TRP A 45 5.97 0.96 -12.28
CA TRP A 45 7.34 1.37 -11.95
C TRP A 45 7.97 0.58 -10.80
N ARG A 46 7.21 -0.25 -10.06
CA ARG A 46 7.73 -1.01 -8.92
C ARG A 46 8.32 -2.35 -9.38
N PRO A 47 9.65 -2.56 -9.29
CA PRO A 47 10.26 -3.81 -9.70
C PRO A 47 9.74 -4.97 -8.86
N VAL A 48 9.55 -6.13 -9.50
CA VAL A 48 9.12 -7.36 -8.82
C VAL A 48 10.30 -7.90 -8.02
N THR A 49 10.13 -7.99 -6.70
CA THR A 49 11.16 -8.58 -5.85
C THR A 49 11.13 -10.12 -5.93
N LYS A 50 12.22 -10.76 -5.50
CA LYS A 50 12.31 -12.24 -5.43
C LYS A 50 11.25 -12.86 -4.51
N PHE A 51 10.83 -12.14 -3.45
CA PHE A 51 9.82 -12.61 -2.50
C PHE A 51 8.42 -12.59 -3.11
N GLU A 52 8.12 -11.56 -3.89
CA GLU A 52 6.84 -11.43 -4.58
C GLU A 52 6.65 -12.45 -5.70
N ARG A 53 7.72 -12.86 -6.40
CA ARG A 53 7.61 -13.98 -7.34
C ARG A 53 7.11 -15.25 -6.63
N ARG A 54 7.71 -15.58 -5.49
CA ARG A 54 7.30 -16.72 -4.68
C ARG A 54 5.88 -16.57 -4.11
N GLY A 55 5.50 -15.35 -3.72
CA GLY A 55 4.13 -15.03 -3.28
C GLY A 55 3.10 -15.19 -4.39
N ILE A 56 3.39 -14.70 -5.60
CA ILE A 56 2.53 -14.85 -6.79
C ILE A 56 2.40 -16.33 -7.17
N GLU A 57 3.50 -17.07 -7.17
CA GLU A 57 3.49 -18.53 -7.40
C GLU A 57 2.70 -19.29 -6.32
N SER A 58 2.57 -18.73 -5.11
CA SER A 58 1.76 -19.27 -4.02
C SER A 58 0.32 -18.74 -4.00
N GLY A 59 -0.08 -17.92 -4.98
CA GLY A 59 -1.44 -17.35 -5.08
C GLY A 59 -1.73 -16.19 -4.13
N HIS A 60 -0.69 -15.59 -3.51
CA HIS A 60 -0.89 -14.46 -2.60
C HIS A 60 -1.20 -13.17 -3.37
N LYS A 61 -2.20 -12.43 -2.87
CA LYS A 61 -2.54 -11.11 -3.36
C LYS A 61 -1.58 -10.08 -2.77
N ILE A 62 -0.85 -9.39 -3.63
CA ILE A 62 0.01 -8.28 -3.24
C ILE A 62 -0.83 -7.02 -3.16
N ASN A 63 -0.81 -6.37 -2.00
CA ASN A 63 -1.47 -5.11 -1.75
C ASN A 63 -0.42 -4.00 -1.66
N ASP A 64 -0.50 -3.05 -2.59
CA ASP A 64 0.27 -1.81 -2.55
C ASP A 64 -0.58 -0.71 -1.90
N PHE A 65 0.07 0.24 -1.22
CA PHE A 65 -0.57 1.35 -0.53
C PHE A 65 0.21 2.61 -0.81
N ILE A 66 -0.46 3.63 -1.35
CA ILE A 66 0.17 4.92 -1.63
C ILE A 66 -0.64 6.02 -0.94
N PHE A 67 -0.02 6.66 0.05
CA PHE A 67 -0.61 7.76 0.80
C PHE A 67 0.18 9.04 0.57
N LYS A 68 -0.52 10.16 0.41
CA LYS A 68 0.10 11.48 0.30
C LYS A 68 -0.05 12.23 1.61
N LYS A 69 1.04 12.85 2.08
CA LYS A 69 0.96 13.76 3.24
C LYS A 69 0.32 15.07 2.81
N ILE A 70 -0.85 15.37 3.37
CA ILE A 70 -1.64 16.57 3.03
C ILE A 70 -1.60 17.66 4.11
N LYS A 71 -1.10 17.36 5.31
CA LYS A 71 -0.96 18.29 6.44
C LYS A 71 0.35 18.05 7.19
#